data_AF-A0A7S4Q848-F1
#
_entry.id   AF-A0A7S4Q848-F1
#
_cell.length_a   1.000
_cell.length_b   1.000
_cell.length_c   1.000
_cell.angle_alpha   90.00
_cell.angle_beta   90.00
_cell.angle_gamma   90.00
#
_symmetry.space_group_name_H-M   'P 1'
#
loop_
_entity.id
_entity.type
_entity.pdbx_description
1 polymer ?
#
loop_
_entity_poly.entity_id
_entity_poly.type
_entity_poly.pdbx_seq_one_letter_code
_entity_poly.pdbx_strand_id
1 'polypeptide(L)'
;GFAVNSRMPEAKILPLSHAQRVATGRNDRPGAPNSLVFSFRLAQRPASPGDLVLSGPHGHSFDEDCLPGLRLDDGPNPEHNVFGHLQWLLGYARWEVAAQVLSCAGDGPLARMRIDLGLHAEKAYAFRLGLASNPWQTPDPNLWTIEYAGESSLPFEGFSLWTFRAHSLRPTTPAAGDGAARVANPVVLRFRTHSEVPADPLGEGAGGLRR
;
A
#
# COMPACT_ATOMS: atom_id res chain seq x y z
N GLY A 1 7.19 33.76 -11.14
CA GLY A 1 8.21 32.79 -10.68
C GLY A 1 7.51 31.55 -10.22
N PHE A 2 8.09 30.37 -10.44
CA PHE A 2 7.54 29.11 -9.94
C PHE A 2 7.71 29.06 -8.42
N ALA A 3 6.63 28.83 -7.68
CA ALA A 3 6.70 28.58 -6.25
C ALA A 3 7.35 27.21 -6.05
N VAL A 4 8.53 27.18 -5.42
CA VAL A 4 9.22 25.94 -5.08
C VAL A 4 8.88 25.61 -3.63
N ASN A 5 8.31 24.43 -3.41
CA ASN A 5 8.00 23.94 -2.08
C ASN A 5 9.30 23.74 -1.28
N SER A 6 9.25 23.98 0.02
CA SER A 6 10.32 23.61 0.94
C SER A 6 10.41 22.08 1.07
N ARG A 7 11.55 21.60 1.56
CA ARG A 7 11.75 20.16 1.73
C ARG A 7 10.99 19.64 2.95
N MET A 8 10.19 18.60 2.75
CA MET A 8 9.65 17.77 3.82
C MET A 8 10.75 16.83 4.35
N PRO A 9 11.11 16.88 5.65
CA PRO A 9 12.21 16.11 6.22
C PRO A 9 12.10 14.60 6.02
N GLU A 10 10.90 14.04 6.13
CA GLU A 10 10.68 12.60 6.04
C GLU A 10 9.30 12.31 5.45
N ALA A 11 9.24 11.37 4.51
CA ALA A 11 8.01 10.72 4.07
C ALA A 11 8.35 9.28 3.63
N LYS A 12 7.48 8.33 3.95
CA LYS A 12 7.66 6.92 3.56
C LYS A 12 6.37 6.12 3.73
N ILE A 13 6.26 5.00 3.01
CA ILE A 13 5.37 3.89 3.40
C ILE A 13 6.04 3.14 4.54
N LEU A 14 5.30 2.88 5.62
CA LEU A 14 5.82 2.15 6.76
C LEU A 14 6.05 0.67 6.43
N PRO A 15 7.24 0.11 6.71
CA PRO A 15 7.51 -1.31 6.56
C PRO A 15 6.81 -2.09 7.67
N LEU A 16 5.60 -2.57 7.37
CA LEU A 16 4.80 -3.35 8.31
C LEU A 16 5.28 -4.81 8.40
N SER A 17 5.37 -5.33 9.62
CA SER A 17 5.58 -6.76 9.91
C SER A 17 4.41 -7.61 9.42
N HIS A 18 4.59 -8.92 9.30
CA HIS A 18 3.50 -9.80 8.84
C HIS A 18 2.22 -9.64 9.69
N ALA A 19 2.35 -9.64 11.02
CA ALA A 19 1.22 -9.43 11.92
C ALA A 19 0.52 -8.07 11.69
N GLN A 20 1.30 -7.01 11.45
CA GLN A 20 0.75 -5.69 11.14
C GLN A 20 0.05 -5.64 9.80
N ARG A 21 0.59 -6.30 8.77
CA ARG A 21 -0.06 -6.38 7.46
C ARG A 21 -1.42 -7.05 7.55
N VAL A 22 -1.52 -8.13 8.33
CA VAL A 22 -2.79 -8.81 8.60
C VAL A 22 -3.72 -7.87 9.37
N ALA A 23 -3.23 -7.22 10.43
CA ALA A 23 -4.03 -6.32 11.26
C ALA A 23 -4.58 -5.10 10.51
N THR A 24 -3.84 -4.57 9.53
CA THR A 24 -4.26 -3.41 8.72
C THR A 24 -5.00 -3.80 7.45
N GLY A 25 -5.19 -5.09 7.16
CA GLY A 25 -5.82 -5.54 5.92
C GLY A 25 -4.97 -5.26 4.67
N ARG A 26 -3.65 -5.16 4.80
CA ARG A 26 -2.75 -4.93 3.66
C ARG A 26 -2.78 -6.14 2.72
N ASN A 27 -2.98 -5.87 1.44
CA ASN A 27 -3.14 -6.87 0.39
C ASN A 27 -2.35 -6.44 -0.85
N ASP A 28 -1.10 -6.92 -0.95
CA ASP A 28 -0.18 -6.54 -2.04
C ASP A 28 -0.46 -7.30 -3.36
N ARG A 29 -1.63 -7.89 -3.56
CA ARG A 29 -1.99 -8.61 -4.80
C ARG A 29 -2.27 -7.65 -5.96
N PRO A 30 -1.91 -8.02 -7.21
CA PRO A 30 -2.26 -7.24 -8.40
C PRO A 30 -3.77 -6.99 -8.53
N GLY A 31 -4.15 -5.75 -8.90
CA GLY A 31 -5.56 -5.37 -9.12
C GLY A 31 -6.45 -5.39 -7.88
N ALA A 32 -5.91 -5.75 -6.71
CA ALA A 32 -6.70 -5.90 -5.50
C ALA A 32 -6.74 -4.57 -4.70
N PRO A 33 -7.83 -4.30 -3.96
CA PRO A 33 -7.84 -3.24 -2.95
C PRO A 33 -6.75 -3.48 -1.92
N ASN A 34 -6.19 -2.39 -1.39
CA ASN A 34 -5.07 -2.46 -0.46
C ASN A 34 -5.21 -1.41 0.64
N SER A 35 -4.45 -1.56 1.72
CA SER A 35 -4.38 -0.60 2.81
C SER A 35 -2.94 -0.35 3.18
N LEU A 36 -2.50 0.89 3.02
CA LEU A 36 -1.12 1.30 3.24
C LEU A 36 -1.05 2.28 4.40
N VAL A 37 0.01 2.15 5.19
CA VAL A 37 0.32 3.09 6.27
C VAL A 37 1.47 3.97 5.81
N PHE A 38 1.22 5.27 5.78
CA PHE A 38 2.17 6.30 5.42
C PHE A 38 2.63 7.01 6.68
N SER A 39 3.85 7.53 6.64
CA SER A 39 4.33 8.47 7.64
C SER A 39 4.97 9.66 6.99
N PHE A 40 4.83 10.83 7.61
CA PHE A 40 5.49 12.06 7.20
C PHE A 40 5.87 12.90 8.42
N ARG A 41 6.89 13.74 8.25
CA ARG A 41 7.32 14.73 9.24
C ARG A 41 7.51 16.05 8.53
N LEU A 42 6.90 17.10 9.08
CA LEU A 42 6.99 18.47 8.56
C LEU A 42 8.19 19.19 9.18
N ALA A 43 8.88 20.01 8.39
CA ALA A 43 9.91 20.93 8.87
C ALA A 43 9.28 22.13 9.58
N GLN A 44 8.06 22.51 9.20
CA GLN A 44 7.40 23.71 9.70
C GLN A 44 5.96 23.42 10.11
N ARG A 45 5.46 24.27 11.01
CA ARG A 45 4.06 24.19 11.43
C ARG A 45 3.19 24.80 10.32
N PRO A 46 2.14 24.11 9.84
CA PRO A 46 1.21 24.68 8.87
C PRO A 46 0.60 25.98 9.40
N ALA A 47 0.67 27.05 8.59
CA ALA A 47 0.11 28.36 8.94
C ALA A 47 -1.38 28.50 8.57
N SER A 48 -1.88 27.64 7.70
CA SER A 48 -3.29 27.60 7.26
C SER A 48 -3.73 26.17 6.98
N PRO A 49 -5.04 25.88 7.00
CA PRO A 49 -5.58 24.62 6.48
C PRO A 49 -5.14 24.39 5.04
N GLY A 50 -4.86 23.15 4.69
CA GLY A 50 -4.20 22.81 3.44
C GLY A 50 -4.58 21.45 2.89
N ASP A 51 -4.21 21.21 1.63
CA ASP A 51 -4.37 19.91 1.00
C ASP A 51 -3.08 19.13 1.17
N LEU A 52 -3.14 17.94 1.77
CA LEU A 52 -2.09 16.95 1.68
C LEU A 52 -2.34 16.13 0.41
N VAL A 53 -1.36 16.16 -0.50
CA VAL A 53 -1.41 15.42 -1.76
C VAL A 53 -0.45 14.25 -1.66
N LEU A 54 -1.00 13.05 -1.69
CA LEU A 54 -0.26 11.80 -1.80
C LEU A 54 -0.28 11.36 -3.26
N SER A 55 0.90 11.15 -3.85
CA SER A 55 1.01 10.67 -5.23
C SER A 55 1.70 9.31 -5.25
N GLY A 56 1.01 8.32 -5.78
CA GLY A 56 1.58 7.01 -6.08
C GLY A 56 2.06 6.89 -7.53
N PRO A 57 2.77 5.80 -7.84
CA PRO A 57 3.14 5.49 -9.21
C PRO A 57 1.91 5.01 -10.00
N HIS A 58 1.96 5.22 -11.32
CA HIS A 58 0.88 4.92 -12.23
C HIS A 58 0.31 3.49 -12.05
N GLY A 59 -1.02 3.39 -12.11
CA GLY A 59 -1.77 2.14 -12.02
C GLY A 59 -2.24 1.77 -10.61
N HIS A 60 -1.76 2.46 -9.56
CA HIS A 60 -2.51 2.51 -8.30
C HIS A 60 -3.75 3.39 -8.49
N SER A 61 -4.84 3.03 -7.83
CA SER A 61 -6.05 3.84 -7.78
C SER A 61 -6.52 4.03 -6.35
N PHE A 62 -6.79 5.27 -5.98
CA PHE A 62 -7.57 5.61 -4.79
C PHE A 62 -9.06 5.63 -5.10
N ASP A 63 -9.88 5.44 -4.06
CA ASP A 63 -11.33 5.64 -4.17
C ASP A 63 -11.63 7.14 -4.36
N GLU A 64 -12.62 7.46 -5.20
CA GLU A 64 -13.04 8.86 -5.44
C GLU A 64 -13.38 9.57 -4.13
N ASP A 65 -14.11 8.90 -3.24
CA ASP A 65 -14.21 9.26 -1.82
C ASP A 65 -13.33 8.32 -1.00
N CYS A 66 -12.14 8.81 -0.64
CA CYS A 66 -11.17 8.05 0.13
C CYS A 66 -11.31 8.24 1.65
N LEU A 67 -12.28 9.04 2.11
CA LEU A 67 -12.47 9.33 3.54
C LEU A 67 -12.87 8.06 4.31
N PRO A 68 -13.75 7.17 3.79
CA PRO A 68 -14.06 5.90 4.44
C PRO A 68 -12.86 4.96 4.58
N GLY A 69 -11.79 5.15 3.80
CA GLY A 69 -10.55 4.37 3.86
C GLY A 69 -9.45 4.98 4.75
N LEU A 70 -9.61 6.24 5.19
CA LEU A 70 -8.60 6.98 5.95
C LEU A 70 -8.71 6.74 7.45
N ARG A 71 -7.60 6.42 8.13
CA ARG A 71 -7.48 6.34 9.61
C ARG A 71 -6.32 7.18 10.11
N LEU A 72 -6.53 7.85 11.24
CA LEU A 72 -5.59 8.82 11.84
C LEU A 72 -5.22 8.48 13.30
N ASP A 73 -6.03 7.67 13.97
CA ASP A 73 -5.91 7.38 15.40
C ASP A 73 -5.98 5.88 15.73
N ASP A 74 -5.86 5.59 17.03
CA ASP A 74 -6.22 4.30 17.62
C ASP A 74 -7.49 4.49 18.45
N GLY A 75 -8.63 4.37 17.79
CA GLY A 75 -9.94 4.43 18.41
C GLY A 75 -10.31 3.13 19.15
N PRO A 76 -11.50 3.10 19.76
CA PRO A 76 -12.03 1.92 20.45
C PRO A 76 -12.37 0.76 19.50
N ASN A 77 -12.47 1.03 18.19
CA ASN A 77 -12.70 0.00 17.18
C ASN A 77 -11.37 -0.34 16.46
N PRO A 78 -10.71 -1.46 16.82
CA PRO A 78 -9.35 -1.72 16.38
C PRO A 78 -9.19 -1.95 14.87
N GLU A 79 -10.25 -2.35 14.18
CA GLU A 79 -10.26 -2.49 12.71
C GLU A 79 -10.11 -1.14 11.99
N HIS A 80 -10.45 -0.06 12.69
CA HIS A 80 -10.36 1.32 12.21
C HIS A 80 -9.12 2.05 12.74
N ASN A 81 -8.14 1.35 13.28
CA ASN A 81 -6.92 2.00 13.76
C ASN A 81 -5.86 2.08 12.67
N VAL A 82 -4.94 3.05 12.79
CA VAL A 82 -3.81 3.21 11.84
C VAL A 82 -3.01 1.91 11.70
N PHE A 83 -2.74 1.23 12.82
CA PHE A 83 -1.98 -0.01 12.87
C PHE A 83 -2.86 -1.26 13.10
N GLY A 84 -4.16 -1.15 12.84
CA GLY A 84 -5.12 -2.22 13.09
C GLY A 84 -5.25 -2.53 14.58
N HIS A 85 -5.50 -3.79 14.94
CA HIS A 85 -5.67 -4.20 16.34
C HIS A 85 -4.40 -4.21 17.19
N LEU A 86 -3.27 -3.72 16.66
CA LEU A 86 -1.99 -3.69 17.34
C LEU A 86 -1.74 -2.34 17.99
N GLN A 87 -0.79 -2.31 18.93
CA GLN A 87 -0.42 -1.10 19.65
C GLN A 87 0.20 -0.06 18.71
N TRP A 88 -0.07 1.23 18.99
CA TRP A 88 0.60 2.36 18.37
C TRP A 88 2.13 2.19 18.37
N LEU A 89 2.75 2.40 17.21
CA LEU A 89 4.20 2.27 17.08
C LEU A 89 4.95 3.42 17.77
N LEU A 90 5.97 3.06 18.56
CA LEU A 90 6.92 4.01 19.12
C LEU A 90 7.62 4.79 18.00
N GLY A 91 7.81 6.09 18.22
CA GLY A 91 8.44 7.00 17.25
C GLY A 91 7.47 7.74 16.34
N TYR A 92 6.17 7.41 16.34
CA TYR A 92 5.16 8.17 15.62
C TYR A 92 4.26 8.93 16.61
N ALA A 93 3.94 10.18 16.29
CA ALA A 93 3.01 11.00 17.03
C ALA A 93 1.57 10.72 16.59
N ARG A 94 0.65 10.66 17.56
CA ARG A 94 -0.77 10.69 17.27
C ARG A 94 -1.15 12.05 16.68
N TRP A 95 -2.16 12.05 15.81
CA TRP A 95 -2.70 13.27 15.25
C TRP A 95 -3.28 14.14 16.35
N GLU A 96 -3.09 15.46 16.21
CA GLU A 96 -3.65 16.42 17.15
C GLU A 96 -5.16 16.49 16.96
N VAL A 97 -5.93 16.65 18.04
CA VAL A 97 -7.41 16.72 17.97
C VAL A 97 -7.90 17.86 17.06
N ALA A 98 -7.13 18.94 16.97
CA ALA A 98 -7.40 20.07 16.08
C ALA A 98 -7.13 19.76 14.59
N ALA A 99 -6.21 18.84 14.28
CA ALA A 99 -5.80 18.50 12.91
C ALA A 99 -6.80 17.55 12.25
N GLN A 100 -8.05 17.98 12.09
CA GLN A 100 -9.10 17.17 11.50
C GLN A 100 -8.96 17.09 9.98
N VAL A 101 -9.30 15.94 9.41
CA VAL A 101 -9.43 15.79 7.96
C VAL A 101 -10.86 16.12 7.57
N LEU A 102 -11.02 17.19 6.81
CA LEU A 102 -12.30 17.73 6.37
C LEU A 102 -12.86 17.00 5.15
N SER A 103 -11.98 16.53 4.26
CA SER A 103 -12.35 15.76 3.08
C SER A 103 -11.17 14.93 2.54
N CYS A 104 -11.48 13.89 1.77
CA CYS A 104 -10.49 13.07 1.06
C CYS A 104 -11.04 12.73 -0.32
N ALA A 105 -10.33 13.09 -1.38
CA ALA A 105 -10.70 12.78 -2.75
C ALA A 105 -9.57 12.03 -3.47
N GLY A 106 -9.89 10.91 -4.10
CA GLY A 106 -8.98 10.16 -4.96
C GLY A 106 -9.19 10.48 -6.44
N ASP A 107 -8.09 10.50 -7.20
CA ASP A 107 -8.09 10.59 -8.67
C ASP A 107 -6.94 9.73 -9.21
N GLY A 108 -7.27 8.49 -9.59
CA GLY A 108 -6.29 7.49 -10.00
C GLY A 108 -5.18 7.36 -8.95
N PRO A 109 -3.91 7.62 -9.29
CA PRO A 109 -2.79 7.48 -8.36
C PRO A 109 -2.65 8.63 -7.35
N LEU A 110 -3.54 9.63 -7.37
CA LEU A 110 -3.51 10.78 -6.48
C LEU A 110 -4.58 10.66 -5.39
N ALA A 111 -4.23 11.00 -4.16
CA ALA A 111 -5.18 11.25 -3.08
C ALA A 111 -4.94 12.63 -2.49
N ARG A 112 -6.01 13.40 -2.33
CA ARG A 112 -6.00 14.75 -1.79
C ARG A 112 -6.82 14.80 -0.52
N MET A 113 -6.18 15.07 0.61
CA MET A 113 -6.82 15.19 1.91
C MET A 113 -6.81 16.63 2.38
N ARG A 114 -7.97 17.23 2.66
CA ARG A 114 -8.04 18.56 3.24
C ARG A 114 -7.87 18.46 4.75
N ILE A 115 -6.78 19.01 5.29
CA ILE A 115 -6.44 18.96 6.72
C ILE A 115 -6.59 20.36 7.33
N ASP A 116 -7.24 20.44 8.49
CA ASP A 116 -7.33 21.65 9.30
C ASP A 116 -6.04 21.93 10.08
N LEU A 117 -5.94 23.10 10.70
CA LEU A 117 -4.80 23.47 11.53
C LEU A 117 -4.63 22.51 12.71
N GLY A 118 -3.39 22.22 13.08
CA GLY A 118 -3.12 21.51 14.35
C GLY A 118 -1.79 20.78 14.35
N LEU A 119 -1.40 20.19 13.22
CA LEU A 119 -0.14 19.46 13.10
C LEU A 119 1.06 20.33 13.50
N HIS A 120 2.06 19.69 14.10
CA HIS A 120 3.28 20.34 14.57
C HIS A 120 4.48 19.95 13.70
N ALA A 121 5.45 20.87 13.60
CA ALA A 121 6.76 20.57 13.05
C ALA A 121 7.47 19.47 13.84
N GLU A 122 8.38 18.76 13.18
CA GLU A 122 9.31 17.77 13.75
C GLU A 122 8.67 16.50 14.36
N LYS A 123 7.34 16.41 14.39
CA LYS A 123 6.61 15.18 14.75
C LYS A 123 6.42 14.30 13.50
N ALA A 124 6.76 13.02 13.62
CA ALA A 124 6.46 12.03 12.60
C ALA A 124 5.02 11.54 12.78
N TYR A 125 4.10 11.98 11.93
CA TYR A 125 2.72 11.52 11.92
C TYR A 125 2.58 10.28 11.06
N ALA A 126 1.71 9.36 11.46
CA ALA A 126 1.33 8.18 10.68
C ALA A 126 -0.16 8.25 10.36
N PHE A 127 -0.55 7.80 9.17
CA PHE A 127 -1.95 7.62 8.79
C PHE A 127 -2.08 6.40 7.89
N ARG A 128 -3.24 5.75 7.93
CA ARG A 128 -3.57 4.63 7.05
C ARG A 128 -4.55 5.09 5.99
N LEU A 129 -4.30 4.75 4.75
CA LEU A 129 -5.20 5.06 3.64
C LEU A 129 -5.45 3.81 2.79
N GLY A 130 -6.73 3.62 2.43
CA GLY A 130 -7.16 2.58 1.51
C GLY A 130 -6.86 2.94 0.05
N LEU A 131 -6.57 1.92 -0.75
CA LEU A 131 -6.51 2.00 -2.20
C LEU A 131 -7.64 1.16 -2.77
N ALA A 132 -8.33 1.71 -3.76
CA ALA A 132 -9.32 0.99 -4.55
C ALA A 132 -8.68 -0.20 -5.28
N SER A 133 -7.49 0.01 -5.85
CA SER A 133 -6.72 -1.08 -6.48
C SER A 133 -5.23 -0.81 -6.56
N ASN A 134 -4.44 -1.89 -6.43
CA ASN A 134 -3.05 -1.95 -6.84
C ASN A 134 -2.94 -2.07 -8.38
N PRO A 135 -1.80 -1.70 -8.98
CA PRO A 135 -1.54 -1.98 -10.38
C PRO A 135 -1.47 -3.48 -10.65
N TRP A 136 -1.55 -3.87 -11.93
CA TRP A 136 -1.40 -5.26 -12.34
C TRP A 136 0.05 -5.77 -12.30
N GLN A 137 1.01 -4.84 -12.32
CA GLN A 137 2.44 -5.11 -12.26
C GLN A 137 3.10 -4.09 -11.33
N THR A 138 4.21 -4.47 -10.69
CA THR A 138 4.94 -3.50 -9.86
C THR A 138 5.50 -2.41 -10.77
N PRO A 139 5.20 -1.12 -10.53
CA PRO A 139 5.67 -0.04 -11.39
C PRO A 139 7.20 0.09 -11.38
N ASP A 140 7.75 0.65 -12.46
CA ASP A 140 9.15 1.05 -12.55
C ASP A 140 9.22 2.42 -13.25
N PRO A 141 9.51 3.52 -12.52
CA PRO A 141 9.91 3.55 -11.10
C PRO A 141 8.72 3.36 -10.13
N ASN A 142 8.96 2.70 -8.99
CA ASN A 142 7.97 2.49 -7.93
C ASN A 142 8.06 3.56 -6.84
N LEU A 143 7.92 4.83 -7.23
CA LEU A 143 8.14 5.95 -6.33
C LEU A 143 6.85 6.66 -5.95
N TRP A 144 6.80 7.09 -4.69
CA TRP A 144 5.69 7.81 -4.08
C TRP A 144 6.16 9.17 -3.56
N THR A 145 5.26 10.15 -3.48
CA THR A 145 5.54 11.47 -2.92
C THR A 145 4.40 11.97 -2.03
N ILE A 146 4.73 12.82 -1.07
CA ILE A 146 3.77 13.55 -0.24
C ILE A 146 4.09 15.05 -0.33
N GLU A 147 3.05 15.85 -0.53
CA GLU A 147 3.12 17.31 -0.45
C GLU A 147 2.09 17.83 0.56
N TYR A 148 2.47 18.78 1.40
CA TYR A 148 1.56 19.41 2.35
C TYR A 148 2.14 20.73 2.88
N ALA A 149 1.28 21.73 3.10
CA ALA A 149 1.64 23.01 3.73
C ALA A 149 2.85 23.73 3.09
N GLY A 150 3.00 23.61 1.77
CA GLY A 150 4.14 24.20 1.03
C GLY A 150 5.44 23.39 1.15
N GLU A 151 5.40 22.20 1.74
CA GLU A 151 6.50 21.24 1.79
C GLU A 151 6.26 20.08 0.82
N SER A 152 7.32 19.59 0.16
CA SER A 152 7.29 18.37 -0.66
C SER A 152 8.37 17.38 -0.19
N SER A 153 8.02 16.09 -0.16
CA SER A 153 8.97 15.02 0.12
C SER A 153 9.90 14.76 -1.06
N LEU A 154 11.06 14.15 -0.77
CA LEU A 154 11.75 13.40 -1.81
C LEU A 154 10.89 12.20 -2.22
N PRO A 155 10.97 11.74 -3.48
CA PRO A 155 10.38 10.46 -3.87
C PRO A 155 10.91 9.33 -3.00
N PHE A 156 10.01 8.50 -2.48
CA PHE A 156 10.34 7.36 -1.63
C PHE A 156 9.84 6.05 -2.21
N GLU A 157 10.52 4.97 -1.85
CA GLU A 157 10.23 3.63 -2.36
C GLU A 157 8.84 3.13 -1.96
N GLY A 158 8.17 2.53 -2.94
CA GLY A 158 6.91 1.83 -2.77
C GLY A 158 7.09 0.42 -2.23
N PHE A 159 6.22 -0.49 -2.69
CA PHE A 159 6.24 -1.89 -2.33
C PHE A 159 6.11 -2.77 -3.57
N SER A 160 6.71 -3.96 -3.52
CA SER A 160 6.56 -4.96 -4.58
C SER A 160 5.24 -5.70 -4.43
N LEU A 161 4.52 -5.87 -5.54
CA LEU A 161 3.31 -6.68 -5.58
C LEU A 161 3.63 -8.15 -5.42
N TRP A 162 2.69 -8.90 -4.83
CA TRP A 162 2.71 -10.35 -4.76
C TRP A 162 2.39 -10.93 -6.14
N THR A 163 3.41 -10.96 -6.99
CA THR A 163 3.40 -11.55 -8.32
C THR A 163 4.38 -12.71 -8.40
N PHE A 164 4.21 -13.55 -9.42
CA PHE A 164 5.21 -14.54 -9.79
C PHE A 164 6.38 -13.83 -10.51
N ARG A 165 7.61 -13.98 -10.00
CA ARG A 165 8.84 -13.50 -10.64
C ARG A 165 9.13 -14.20 -11.97
N ALA A 166 8.66 -15.43 -12.14
CA ALA A 166 8.83 -16.19 -13.38
C ALA A 166 7.72 -17.23 -13.53
N HIS A 167 7.30 -17.47 -14.77
CA HIS A 167 6.47 -18.60 -15.14
C HIS A 167 7.19 -19.42 -16.22
N SER A 168 7.07 -20.75 -16.19
CA SER A 168 7.49 -21.60 -17.29
C SER A 168 6.37 -22.55 -17.68
N LEU A 169 6.02 -22.57 -18.95
CA LEU A 169 5.10 -23.53 -19.54
C LEU A 169 5.94 -24.53 -20.33
N ARG A 170 5.90 -25.80 -19.92
CA ARG A 170 6.54 -26.89 -20.67
C ARG A 170 5.49 -27.93 -21.04
N PRO A 171 5.34 -28.28 -22.33
CA PRO A 171 4.55 -29.44 -22.72
C PRO A 171 5.11 -30.68 -22.04
N THR A 172 4.25 -31.57 -21.54
CA THR A 172 4.72 -32.89 -21.08
C THR A 172 5.17 -33.76 -22.25
N THR A 173 4.68 -33.47 -23.46
CA THR A 173 5.04 -34.13 -24.71
C THR A 173 5.04 -33.11 -25.86
N PRO A 174 6.03 -33.14 -26.76
CA PRO A 174 6.03 -32.37 -28.01
C PRO A 174 5.24 -33.07 -29.13
N ALA A 175 4.63 -34.23 -28.89
CA ALA A 175 3.87 -34.96 -29.91
C ALA A 175 2.61 -34.19 -30.33
N ALA A 176 2.39 -34.08 -31.64
CA ALA A 176 1.16 -33.54 -32.22
C ALA A 176 0.26 -34.69 -32.68
N GLY A 177 -1.05 -34.58 -32.44
CA GLY A 177 -2.04 -35.54 -32.95
C GLY A 177 -2.16 -35.44 -34.48
N ASP A 178 -2.60 -36.51 -35.13
CA ASP A 178 -2.73 -36.65 -36.59
C ASP A 178 -3.88 -35.83 -37.23
N GLY A 179 -4.53 -34.95 -36.45
CA GLY A 179 -5.62 -34.10 -36.89
C GLY A 179 -7.00 -34.77 -36.94
N ALA A 180 -7.11 -36.09 -36.70
CA ALA A 180 -8.38 -36.81 -36.76
C ALA A 180 -9.21 -36.69 -35.46
N ALA A 181 -8.55 -36.43 -34.32
CA ALA A 181 -9.21 -36.19 -33.03
C ALA A 181 -8.52 -35.05 -32.27
N ARG A 182 -9.29 -34.20 -31.57
CA ARG A 182 -8.74 -33.19 -30.66
C ARG A 182 -8.11 -33.89 -29.45
N VAL A 183 -6.78 -34.02 -29.44
CA VAL A 183 -6.02 -34.55 -28.30
C VAL A 183 -5.60 -33.39 -27.41
N ALA A 184 -5.98 -33.41 -26.13
CA ALA A 184 -5.57 -32.41 -25.15
C ALA A 184 -4.10 -32.63 -24.77
N ASN A 185 -3.25 -31.61 -24.95
CA ASN A 185 -1.85 -31.67 -24.55
C ASN A 185 -1.69 -31.27 -23.08
N PRO A 186 -1.18 -32.16 -22.20
CA PRO A 186 -0.90 -31.78 -20.83
C PRO A 186 0.28 -30.78 -20.81
N VAL A 187 0.14 -29.74 -20.01
CA VAL A 187 1.17 -28.73 -19.79
C VAL A 187 1.55 -28.70 -18.32
N VAL A 188 2.84 -28.55 -18.04
CA VAL A 188 3.34 -28.24 -16.71
C VAL A 188 3.56 -26.74 -16.62
N LEU A 189 2.80 -26.11 -15.72
CA LEU A 189 2.98 -24.71 -15.34
C LEU A 189 3.84 -24.67 -14.06
N ARG A 190 4.97 -23.97 -14.12
CA ARG A 190 5.78 -23.67 -12.93
C ARG A 190 5.76 -22.18 -12.69
N PHE A 191 5.57 -21.78 -11.44
CA PHE A 191 5.59 -20.40 -11.02
C PHE A 191 6.61 -20.22 -9.90
N ARG A 192 7.37 -19.12 -9.92
CA ARG A 192 8.25 -18.71 -8.83
C ARG A 192 7.67 -17.45 -8.18
N THR A 193 7.26 -17.50 -6.92
CA THR A 193 6.74 -16.33 -6.20
C THR A 193 7.86 -15.36 -5.83
N HIS A 194 7.52 -14.08 -5.64
CA HIS A 194 8.47 -13.08 -5.13
C HIS A 194 8.76 -13.23 -3.63
N SER A 195 7.81 -13.77 -2.86
CA SER A 195 7.92 -13.98 -1.41
C SER A 195 7.86 -15.47 -1.13
N GLU A 196 8.85 -15.99 -0.39
CA GLU A 196 8.78 -17.30 0.25
C GLU A 196 8.14 -17.11 1.64
N VAL A 197 7.03 -17.80 1.88
CA VAL A 197 6.58 -18.05 3.26
C VAL A 197 7.48 -19.16 3.78
N PRO A 198 8.17 -19.00 4.92
CA PRO A 198 8.95 -20.09 5.50
C PRO A 198 8.04 -21.31 5.66
N ALA A 199 8.50 -22.48 5.20
CA ALA A 199 7.77 -23.72 5.46
C ALA A 199 7.60 -23.86 6.98
N ASP A 200 6.37 -24.14 7.42
CA ASP A 200 6.11 -24.50 8.81
C ASP A 200 7.01 -25.68 9.18
N PRO A 201 7.95 -25.54 10.13
CA PRO A 201 8.88 -26.60 10.49
C PRO A 201 8.18 -27.83 11.10
N LEU A 202 6.88 -27.75 11.42
CA LEU A 202 6.14 -28.83 12.05
C LEU A 202 5.25 -29.66 11.11
N GLY A 203 5.06 -29.26 9.84
CA GLY A 203 4.39 -30.13 8.86
C GLY A 203 2.97 -30.61 9.25
N GLU A 204 2.24 -29.89 10.12
CA GLU A 204 0.90 -30.31 10.55
C GLU A 204 -0.22 -29.93 9.55
N GLY A 205 0.14 -29.31 8.43
CA GLY A 205 -0.79 -28.94 7.36
C GLY A 205 -0.90 -29.97 6.24
N ALA A 206 -1.04 -31.27 6.53
CA ALA A 206 -1.42 -32.27 5.52
C ALA A 206 -2.90 -32.11 5.13
N GLY A 207 -3.21 -31.03 4.42
CA GLY A 207 -4.49 -30.82 3.75
C GLY A 207 -4.59 -31.73 2.52
N GLY A 208 -4.83 -33.02 2.74
CA GLY A 208 -5.15 -33.96 1.69
C GLY A 208 -6.44 -33.55 0.99
N LEU A 209 -6.37 -33.31 -0.32
CA LEU A 209 -7.54 -33.31 -1.20
C LEU A 209 -8.20 -34.69 -1.11
N ARG A 210 -9.30 -34.78 -0.36
CA ARG A 210 -10.19 -35.94 -0.41
C ARG A 210 -10.79 -36.01 -1.82
N ARG A 211 -10.41 -37.05 -2.56
CA ARG A 211 -11.20 -37.58 -3.67
C ARG A 211 -12.40 -38.34 -3.12
#